data_AF-A0A537FPN9-F1
#
_entry.id   AF-A0A537FPN9-F1
#
_cell.length_a   1.000
_cell.length_b   1.000
_cell.length_c   1.000
_cell.angle_alpha   90.00
_cell.angle_beta   90.00
_cell.angle_gamma   90.00
#
_symmetry.space_group_name_H-M   'P 1'
#
loop_
_entity.id
_entity.type
_entity.pdbx_description
1 polymer ?
#
loop_
_entity_poly.entity_id
_entity_poly.type
_entity_poly.pdbx_seq_one_letter_code
_entity_poly.pdbx_strand_id
1 'polypeptide(L)'
;MSLHAPLRSLARALILVGGVVLILGSVLQIVGSRSILDLTPNIRSLGLFTGALIGLIIGVLALIGASQVSSPVWTIILMVLGYLVSSLGGILIFIGALIGLVTALLKS
;
A
#
# COMPACT_ATOMS: atom_id res chain seq x y z
N MET A 1 -27.35 6.70 -14.78
CA MET A 1 -26.37 7.57 -14.09
C MET A 1 -25.11 6.76 -13.85
N SER A 2 -24.01 7.08 -14.52
CA SER A 2 -22.81 6.24 -14.59
C SER A 2 -22.01 6.28 -13.27
N LEU A 3 -22.24 5.31 -12.40
CA LEU A 3 -21.51 5.09 -11.14
C LEU A 3 -20.00 4.84 -11.33
N HIS A 4 -19.51 4.69 -12.57
CA HIS A 4 -18.10 4.42 -12.88
C HIS A 4 -17.14 5.54 -12.47
N ALA A 5 -17.53 6.82 -12.63
CA ALA A 5 -16.70 7.96 -12.26
C ALA A 5 -16.46 8.05 -10.74
N PRO A 6 -17.50 7.97 -9.87
CA PRO A 6 -17.29 8.02 -8.43
C PRO A 6 -16.57 6.78 -7.89
N LEU A 7 -16.83 5.57 -8.43
CA LEU A 7 -16.16 4.35 -7.98
C LEU A 7 -14.65 4.36 -8.27
N ARG A 8 -14.24 4.88 -9.44
CA ARG A 8 -12.81 5.04 -9.75
C ARG A 8 -12.14 6.08 -8.86
N SER A 9 -12.84 7.19 -8.56
CA SER A 9 -12.34 8.20 -7.63
C SER A 9 -12.14 7.62 -6.23
N LEU A 10 -13.11 6.83 -5.76
CA LEU A 10 -13.05 6.14 -4.47
C LEU A 10 -11.89 5.14 -4.41
N ALA A 11 -11.71 4.31 -5.44
CA ALA A 11 -10.59 3.37 -5.55
C ALA A 11 -9.24 4.09 -5.44
N ARG A 12 -9.07 5.20 -6.16
CA ARG A 12 -7.87 6.03 -6.09
C ARG A 12 -7.64 6.60 -4.70
N ALA A 13 -8.69 7.15 -4.08
CA ALA A 13 -8.59 7.71 -2.74
C ALA A 13 -8.17 6.65 -1.71
N LEU A 14 -8.77 5.45 -1.76
CA LEU A 14 -8.40 4.33 -0.89
C LEU A 14 -6.93 3.91 -1.05
N ILE A 15 -6.45 3.78 -2.29
CA ILE A 15 -5.05 3.42 -2.56
C ILE A 15 -4.09 4.51 -2.08
N LEU A 16 -4.42 5.79 -2.31
CA LEU A 16 -3.60 6.91 -1.84
C LEU A 16 -3.52 6.94 -0.32
N VAL A 17 -4.66 6.86 0.37
CA VAL A 17 -4.71 6.85 1.84
C VAL A 17 -3.96 5.62 2.37
N GLY A 18 -4.17 4.45 1.78
CA GLY A 18 -3.45 3.23 2.17
C GLY A 18 -1.94 3.34 1.99
N GLY A 19 -1.48 3.93 0.88
CA GLY A 19 -0.07 4.21 0.61
C GLY A 19 0.55 5.17 1.63
N VAL A 20 -0.14 6.28 1.93
CA VAL A 20 0.31 7.26 2.94
C VAL A 20 0.37 6.63 4.33
N VAL A 21 -0.65 5.87 4.73
CA VAL A 21 -0.69 5.16 6.02
C VAL A 21 0.48 4.17 6.12
N LEU A 22 0.81 3.48 5.02
CA LEU A 22 1.95 2.57 4.98
C LEU A 22 3.29 3.28 5.17
N ILE A 23 3.48 4.41 4.49
CA ILE A 23 4.69 5.22 4.62
C ILE A 23 4.82 5.73 6.05
N LEU A 24 3.77 6.30 6.62
CA LEU A 24 3.77 6.78 8.00
C LEU A 24 4.05 5.65 8.99
N GLY A 25 3.41 4.49 8.84
CA GLY A 25 3.66 3.32 9.68
C GLY A 25 5.09 2.79 9.58
N SER A 26 5.69 2.86 8.40
CA SER A 26 7.09 2.46 8.16
C SER A 26 8.07 3.45 8.77
N VAL A 27 7.83 4.75 8.60
CA VAL A 27 8.63 5.82 9.21
C VAL A 27 8.56 5.74 10.73
N LEU A 28 7.37 5.52 11.30
CA LEU A 28 7.20 5.35 12.75
C LEU A 28 7.95 4.13 13.28
N GLN A 29 8.01 3.02 12.53
CA GLN A 29 8.82 1.85 12.92
C GLN A 29 10.33 2.15 12.91
N ILE A 30 10.81 2.89 11.90
CA ILE A 30 12.22 3.29 11.79
C ILE A 30 12.60 4.26 12.91
N VAL A 31 11.76 5.27 13.16
CA VAL A 31 12.00 6.30 14.20
C VAL A 31 11.77 5.74 15.61
N GLY A 32 10.80 4.85 15.79
CA GLY A 32 10.56 4.13 17.04
C GLY A 32 11.66 3.11 17.36
N SER A 33 12.37 2.61 16.34
CA SER A 33 13.51 1.74 16.50
C SER A 33 14.75 2.40 17.11
N ARG A 34 14.72 3.67 17.57
CA ARG A 34 15.83 4.39 18.27
C ARG A 34 16.61 3.59 19.34
N SER A 35 16.15 2.42 19.74
CA SER A 35 16.95 1.31 20.29
C SER A 35 18.05 0.74 19.35
N ILE A 36 18.36 1.37 18.20
CA ILE A 36 19.54 1.04 17.35
C ILE A 36 20.85 1.50 18.00
N LEU A 37 20.79 2.30 19.07
CA LEU A 37 21.95 2.72 19.87
C LEU A 37 22.39 1.66 20.90
N ASP A 38 21.60 0.61 21.12
CA ASP A 38 22.07 -0.61 21.77
C ASP A 38 22.64 -1.54 20.70
N LEU A 39 23.95 -1.45 20.47
CA LEU A 39 24.73 -2.24 19.51
C LEU A 39 24.83 -3.75 19.88
N THR A 40 23.75 -4.35 20.38
CA THR A 40 23.63 -5.81 20.39
C THR A 40 22.93 -6.22 19.10
N PRO A 41 23.60 -6.91 18.16
CA PRO A 41 22.98 -7.36 16.92
C PRO A 41 21.97 -8.45 17.25
N ASN A 42 20.73 -8.03 17.51
CA ASN A 42 19.62 -8.92 17.75
C ASN A 42 18.88 -9.13 16.42
N ILE A 43 18.71 -10.39 16.04
CA ILE A 43 18.10 -10.85 14.77
C ILE A 43 16.70 -10.20 14.56
N ARG A 44 16.03 -9.86 15.66
CA ARG A 44 14.73 -9.17 15.70
C ARG A 44 14.80 -7.71 15.19
N SER A 45 15.89 -6.97 15.42
CA SER A 45 15.99 -5.57 14.95
C SER A 45 16.20 -5.48 13.44
N LEU A 46 16.97 -6.41 12.84
CA LEU A 46 17.11 -6.54 11.39
C LEU A 46 15.77 -6.87 10.72
N GLY A 47 14.97 -7.76 11.31
CA GLY A 47 13.64 -8.11 10.78
C GLY A 47 12.68 -6.93 10.74
N LEU A 48 12.66 -6.11 11.80
CA LEU A 48 11.83 -4.90 11.88
C LEU A 48 12.26 -3.84 10.87
N PHE A 49 13.57 -3.63 10.70
CA PHE A 49 14.10 -2.66 9.74
C PHE A 49 13.80 -3.07 8.29
N THR A 50 13.97 -4.36 7.98
CA THR A 50 13.68 -4.92 6.65
C THR A 50 12.19 -4.81 6.33
N GLY A 51 11.31 -5.13 7.28
CA GLY A 51 9.86 -4.97 7.13
C GLY A 51 9.43 -3.52 6.89
N ALA A 52 10.03 -2.57 7.62
CA ALA A 52 9.75 -1.15 7.44
C ALA A 52 10.21 -0.63 6.06
N LEU A 53 11.39 -1.06 5.58
CA LEU A 53 11.87 -0.73 4.23
C LEU A 53 10.93 -1.26 3.15
N ILE A 54 10.49 -2.51 3.25
CA ILE A 54 9.54 -3.12 2.31
C ILE A 54 8.20 -2.35 2.34
N GLY A 55 7.69 -2.04 3.54
CA GLY A 55 6.47 -1.24 3.71
C GLY A 55 6.57 0.15 3.07
N LEU A 56 7.71 0.81 3.20
CA LEU A 56 7.98 2.11 2.58
C LEU A 56 7.96 2.02 1.05
N ILE A 57 8.68 1.05 0.48
CA ILE A 57 8.73 0.83 -0.98
C ILE A 57 7.33 0.56 -1.52
N ILE A 58 6.57 -0.31 -0.85
CA ILE A 58 5.21 -0.65 -1.27
C ILE A 58 4.27 0.55 -1.14
N GLY A 59 4.42 1.35 -0.09
CA GLY A 59 3.67 2.61 0.07
C GLY A 59 3.93 3.60 -1.08
N VAL A 60 5.19 3.75 -1.50
CA VAL A 60 5.56 4.60 -2.66
C VAL A 60 5.00 4.04 -3.96
N LEU A 61 5.11 2.72 -4.18
CA LEU A 61 4.51 2.06 -5.34
C LEU A 61 2.99 2.23 -5.38
N ALA A 62 2.33 2.23 -4.22
CA ALA A 62 0.90 2.49 -4.12
C ALA A 62 0.54 3.93 -4.52
N LEU A 63 1.33 4.93 -4.11
CA LEU A 63 1.14 6.32 -4.54
C LEU A 63 1.29 6.48 -6.06
N ILE A 64 2.30 5.85 -6.65
CA ILE A 64 2.52 5.87 -8.10
C ILE A 64 1.39 5.13 -8.82
N GLY A 65 1.05 3.93 -8.34
CA GLY A 65 0.02 3.07 -8.92
C GLY A 65 -1.40 3.60 -8.79
N ALA A 66 -1.69 4.48 -7.81
CA ALA A 66 -2.99 5.13 -7.68
C ALA A 66 -3.36 5.96 -8.91
N SER A 67 -2.39 6.52 -9.62
CA SER A 67 -2.64 7.20 -10.89
C SER A 67 -3.09 6.22 -12.00
N GLN A 68 -2.63 4.97 -11.93
CA GLN A 68 -2.77 3.93 -12.94
C GLN A 68 -3.87 2.90 -12.67
N VAL A 69 -4.80 3.17 -11.75
CA VAL A 69 -5.96 2.29 -11.42
C VAL A 69 -6.84 1.95 -12.63
N SER A 70 -6.69 2.67 -13.75
CA SER A 70 -7.33 2.35 -15.02
C SER A 70 -6.72 1.16 -15.76
N SER A 71 -5.48 0.80 -15.45
CA SER A 71 -4.78 -0.34 -16.05
C SER A 71 -5.05 -1.59 -15.22
N PRO A 72 -5.63 -2.67 -15.81
CA PRO A 72 -5.89 -3.91 -15.09
C PRO A 72 -4.63 -4.50 -14.45
N VAL A 73 -3.50 -4.38 -15.15
CA VAL A 73 -2.19 -4.88 -14.70
C VAL A 73 -1.76 -4.18 -13.41
N TRP A 74 -1.82 -2.85 -13.37
CA TRP A 74 -1.46 -2.09 -12.17
C TRP A 74 -2.36 -2.41 -10.99
N THR A 75 -3.64 -2.57 -11.26
CA THR A 75 -4.61 -2.91 -10.22
C THR A 75 -4.34 -4.29 -9.62
N ILE A 76 -3.98 -5.28 -10.43
CA ILE A 76 -3.58 -6.61 -9.94
C ILE A 76 -2.29 -6.51 -9.12
N ILE A 77 -1.28 -5.75 -9.58
CA ILE A 77 -0.03 -5.53 -8.84
C ILE A 77 -0.34 -4.94 -7.46
N LEU A 78 -1.14 -3.87 -7.40
CA LEU A 78 -1.51 -3.21 -6.15
C LEU A 78 -2.28 -4.15 -5.22
N MET A 79 -3.15 -4.99 -5.77
CA MET A 79 -3.88 -6.00 -5.01
C MET A 79 -2.92 -7.02 -4.36
N VAL A 80 -1.96 -7.55 -5.13
CA VAL A 80 -0.94 -8.48 -4.59
C VAL A 80 -0.06 -7.78 -3.54
N LEU A 81 0.39 -6.56 -3.82
CA LEU A 81 1.21 -5.78 -2.89
C LEU A 81 0.48 -5.47 -1.57
N GLY A 82 -0.80 -5.08 -1.65
CA GLY A 82 -1.62 -4.82 -0.47
C GLY A 82 -1.80 -6.07 0.40
N TYR A 83 -1.98 -7.23 -0.23
CA TYR A 83 -2.09 -8.52 0.46
C TYR A 83 -0.80 -8.92 1.20
N LEU A 84 0.35 -8.81 0.52
CA LEU A 84 1.66 -9.21 1.08
C LEU A 84 2.02 -8.44 2.35
N VAL A 85 1.63 -7.17 2.44
CA VAL A 85 1.97 -6.31 3.57
C VAL A 85 1.11 -6.60 4.80
N SER A 86 -0.11 -7.14 4.62
CA SER A 86 -1.02 -7.55 5.72
C SER A 86 -1.17 -6.51 6.85
N SER A 87 -1.04 -5.23 6.53
CA SER A 87 -1.18 -4.10 7.46
C SER A 87 -2.42 -3.29 7.13
N LEU A 88 -2.83 -2.38 8.03
CA LEU A 88 -3.95 -1.46 7.79
C LEU A 88 -3.82 -0.71 6.46
N GLY A 89 -2.61 -0.21 6.13
CA GLY A 89 -2.37 0.47 4.85
C GLY A 89 -2.44 -0.49 3.66
N GLY A 90 -1.93 -1.72 3.82
CA GLY A 90 -2.03 -2.76 2.79
C GLY A 90 -3.47 -3.18 2.49
N ILE A 91 -4.31 -3.31 3.52
CA ILE A 91 -5.73 -3.64 3.38
C ILE A 91 -6.47 -2.53 2.61
N LEU A 92 -6.19 -1.26 2.91
CA LEU A 92 -6.77 -0.14 2.17
C LEU A 92 -6.39 -0.17 0.68
N ILE A 93 -5.11 -0.44 0.39
CA ILE A 93 -4.63 -0.61 -1.00
C ILE A 93 -5.33 -1.78 -1.67
N PHE A 94 -5.47 -2.92 -0.99
CA PHE A 94 -6.13 -4.11 -1.50
C PHE A 94 -7.59 -3.83 -1.87
N ILE A 95 -8.35 -3.20 -0.97
CA ILE A 95 -9.76 -2.87 -1.21
C ILE A 95 -9.89 -1.85 -2.36
N GLY A 96 -9.05 -0.81 -2.37
CA GLY A 96 -9.04 0.17 -3.45
C GLY A 96 -8.69 -0.45 -4.80
N ALA A 97 -7.73 -1.39 -4.83
CA ALA A 97 -7.39 -2.14 -6.02
C ALA A 97 -8.54 -3.06 -6.47
N LEU A 98 -9.20 -3.76 -5.54
CA LEU A 98 -10.34 -4.61 -5.87
C LEU A 98 -11.48 -3.81 -6.52
N ILE A 99 -11.82 -2.63 -5.98
CA ILE A 99 -12.81 -1.72 -6.57
C ILE A 99 -12.36 -1.24 -7.95
N GLY A 100 -11.07 -0.92 -8.11
CA GLY A 100 -10.46 -0.56 -9.39
C GLY A 100 -10.59 -1.67 -10.44
N LEU A 101 -10.46 -2.93 -10.02
CA LEU A 101 -10.50 -4.08 -10.92
C LEU A 101 -11.94 -4.36 -11.36
N VAL A 102 -12.87 -4.35 -10.40
CA VAL A 102 -14.32 -4.51 -10.68
C VAL A 102 -14.80 -3.42 -11.64
N THR A 103 -14.38 -2.18 -11.45
CA THR A 103 -14.73 -1.09 -12.37
C THR A 103 -14.09 -1.22 -13.75
N ALA A 104 -12.90 -1.80 -13.87
CA ALA A 104 -12.28 -2.08 -15.16
C ALA A 104 -13.00 -3.20 -15.91
N LEU A 105 -13.41 -4.27 -15.21
CA LEU A 105 -14.15 -5.41 -15.76
C LEU A 105 -15.58 -5.05 -16.16
N LEU A 106 -16.27 -4.18 -15.40
CA LEU A 106 -17.61 -3.71 -15.77
C LEU A 106 -17.63 -2.80 -17.00
N LYS A 107 -16.47 -2.32 -17.46
CA LYS A 107 -16.34 -1.48 -18.64
C LYS A 107 -16.08 -2.29 -19.93
N SER A 108 -15.68 -3.57 -19.81
CA SER A 108 -15.52 -4.48 -20.95
C SER A 108 -16.85 -5.11 -21.34
#